data_AF-A0AAJ1X264-F1
#
_entry.id   AF-A0AAJ1X264-F1
#
_cell.length_a   1.000
_cell.length_b   1.000
_cell.length_c   1.000
_cell.angle_alpha   90.00
_cell.angle_beta   90.00
_cell.angle_gamma   90.00
#
_symmetry.space_group_name_H-M   'P 1'
#
loop_
_entity.id
_entity.type
_entity.pdbx_description
1 polymer ?
#
loop_
_entity_poly.entity_id
_entity_poly.type
_entity_poly.pdbx_seq_one_letter_code
_entity_poly.pdbx_strand_id
1 'polypeptide(L)'
;MTSFDPTDPVDPRAFDAVVGSERSADLDAGLDTDPALAAAVLELETHAASEGWGQPARLYALVDTALLAAQAPGLAAAMGLDEDDAAGSLTPVEQDELPGDVSFESAVAEIAWPPQVAGCAATLERLVLPPEVDPEIPADPTAAAEFARSHPLRQEVRMVVGVTRAGAAYCALRMRSHDDEHSVVGGTDLVPGLVQLLSTTFDDSTFDDEEQDT
;
A
#
# COMPACT_ATOMS: atom_id res chain seq x y z
N MET A 1 -60.52 25.85 -21.24
CA MET A 1 -60.56 25.03 -22.46
C MET A 1 -59.22 25.17 -23.16
N THR A 2 -58.25 24.37 -22.70
CA THR A 2 -56.99 23.97 -23.37
C THR A 2 -56.59 22.67 -22.67
N SER A 3 -57.25 21.56 -23.01
CA SER A 3 -56.70 20.50 -23.89
C SER A 3 -55.31 20.03 -23.44
N PHE A 4 -55.29 18.96 -22.64
CA PHE A 4 -54.10 18.23 -22.20
C PHE A 4 -53.88 17.09 -23.19
N ASP A 5 -52.76 17.12 -23.92
CA ASP A 5 -52.38 16.12 -24.90
C ASP A 5 -51.58 14.99 -24.19
N PRO A 6 -52.03 13.72 -24.23
CA PRO A 6 -51.44 12.63 -23.45
C PRO A 6 -50.30 11.88 -24.16
N THR A 7 -49.56 12.54 -25.05
CA THR A 7 -48.54 11.87 -25.89
C THR A 7 -47.11 12.41 -25.76
N ASP A 8 -46.79 13.11 -24.67
CA ASP A 8 -45.42 13.54 -24.40
C ASP A 8 -44.64 12.44 -23.65
N PRO A 9 -43.51 11.94 -24.19
CA PRO A 9 -42.69 10.96 -23.51
C PRO A 9 -41.99 11.59 -22.30
N VAL A 10 -42.12 10.96 -21.13
CA VAL A 10 -41.47 11.36 -19.87
C VAL A 10 -39.97 11.50 -20.10
N ASP A 11 -39.44 12.72 -20.00
CA ASP A 11 -38.02 13.02 -20.14
C ASP A 11 -37.22 12.38 -18.97
N PRO A 12 -36.30 11.44 -19.24
CA PRO A 12 -35.55 10.75 -18.18
C PRO A 12 -34.34 11.55 -17.66
N ARG A 13 -34.18 12.84 -17.99
CA ARG A 13 -33.04 13.67 -17.55
C ARG A 13 -33.35 14.68 -16.45
N ALA A 14 -34.46 14.54 -15.74
CA ALA A 14 -34.84 15.43 -14.65
C ALA A 14 -34.26 15.05 -13.26
N PHE A 15 -33.19 14.26 -13.19
CA PHE A 15 -32.52 13.93 -11.92
C PHE A 15 -30.98 13.95 -12.00
N ASP A 16 -30.43 14.91 -12.74
CA ASP A 16 -28.97 15.09 -12.87
C ASP A 16 -28.61 16.57 -12.74
N ALA A 17 -28.36 17.01 -11.49
CA ALA A 17 -27.86 18.35 -11.17
C ALA A 17 -27.30 18.44 -9.74
N VAL A 18 -26.28 17.63 -9.43
CA VAL A 18 -25.14 18.04 -8.58
C VAL A 18 -23.90 17.15 -8.79
N VAL A 19 -23.78 16.52 -9.96
CA VAL A 19 -22.49 15.93 -10.40
C VAL A 19 -21.79 17.01 -11.23
N GLY A 20 -20.88 17.72 -10.57
CA GLY A 20 -19.97 18.66 -11.21
C GLY A 20 -19.07 17.93 -12.19
N SER A 21 -19.29 18.19 -13.46
CA SER A 21 -18.46 17.78 -14.58
C SER A 21 -17.10 18.47 -14.53
N GLU A 22 -16.05 17.72 -14.19
CA GLU A 22 -14.71 17.83 -14.80
C GLU A 22 -14.19 16.44 -15.13
N ARG A 23 -14.88 15.80 -16.09
CA ARG A 23 -14.47 14.54 -16.71
C ARG A 23 -13.41 14.86 -17.77
N SER A 24 -12.14 14.95 -17.39
CA SER A 24 -11.01 14.89 -18.33
C SER A 24 -9.62 14.56 -17.71
N ALA A 25 -9.54 14.02 -16.49
CA ALA A 25 -8.25 13.60 -15.90
C ALA A 25 -8.01 12.06 -15.95
N ASP A 26 -9.04 11.28 -16.27
CA ASP A 26 -9.05 9.80 -16.15
C ASP A 26 -8.31 9.02 -17.27
N LEU A 27 -7.37 9.62 -17.99
CA LEU A 27 -6.62 8.93 -19.06
C LEU A 27 -5.09 9.05 -18.96
N ASP A 28 -4.56 9.84 -18.03
CA ASP A 28 -3.11 10.02 -17.84
C ASP A 28 -2.57 9.37 -16.54
N ALA A 29 -3.43 9.10 -15.55
CA ALA A 29 -3.04 8.49 -14.27
C ALA A 29 -2.63 7.01 -14.35
N GLY A 30 -2.79 6.37 -15.52
CA GLY A 30 -2.42 4.97 -15.75
C GLY A 30 -0.97 4.74 -16.20
N LEU A 31 -0.16 5.80 -16.36
CA LEU A 31 1.21 5.71 -16.88
C LEU A 31 2.31 5.83 -15.81
N ASP A 32 1.97 6.24 -14.58
CA ASP A 32 2.92 6.42 -13.45
C ASP A 32 2.93 5.24 -12.46
N THR A 33 2.04 4.25 -12.63
CA THR A 33 1.98 3.08 -11.75
C THR A 33 2.75 1.92 -12.36
N ASP A 34 3.78 1.44 -11.65
CA ASP A 34 4.49 0.22 -12.02
C ASP A 34 3.53 -0.98 -11.88
N PRO A 35 3.18 -1.68 -12.97
CA PRO A 35 2.17 -2.74 -12.94
C PRO A 35 2.65 -3.98 -12.15
N ALA A 36 3.96 -4.25 -12.15
CA ALA A 36 4.53 -5.37 -11.41
C ALA A 36 4.45 -5.11 -9.91
N LEU A 37 4.75 -3.89 -9.49
CA LEU A 37 4.61 -3.45 -8.10
C LEU A 37 3.15 -3.49 -7.65
N ALA A 38 2.23 -2.96 -8.46
CA ALA A 38 0.81 -2.95 -8.13
C ALA A 38 0.26 -4.37 -7.96
N ALA A 39 0.63 -5.30 -8.86
CA ALA A 39 0.25 -6.71 -8.75
C ALA A 39 0.77 -7.34 -7.46
N ALA A 40 2.07 -7.19 -7.15
CA ALA A 40 2.67 -7.74 -5.94
C ALA A 40 2.02 -7.18 -4.65
N VAL A 41 1.70 -5.89 -4.61
CA VAL A 41 1.03 -5.26 -3.45
C VAL A 41 -0.40 -5.80 -3.27
N LEU A 42 -1.16 -5.97 -4.37
CA LEU A 42 -2.53 -6.51 -4.31
C LEU A 42 -2.55 -8.00 -3.93
N GLU A 43 -1.56 -8.77 -4.36
CA GLU A 43 -1.37 -10.16 -3.94
C GLU A 43 -1.08 -10.26 -2.43
N LEU A 44 -0.17 -9.41 -1.93
CA LEU A 44 0.13 -9.32 -0.49
C LEU A 44 -1.11 -8.90 0.32
N GLU A 45 -1.90 -7.96 -0.20
CA GLU A 45 -3.15 -7.54 0.41
C GLU A 45 -4.15 -8.70 0.53
N THR A 46 -4.33 -9.45 -0.56
CA THR A 46 -5.20 -10.62 -0.60
C THR A 46 -4.71 -11.71 0.35
N HIS A 47 -3.39 -11.93 0.41
CA HIS A 47 -2.78 -12.88 1.32
C HIS A 47 -3.02 -12.49 2.78
N ALA A 48 -2.72 -11.25 3.16
CA ALA A 48 -2.93 -10.75 4.51
C ALA A 48 -4.42 -10.75 4.91
N ALA A 49 -5.33 -10.51 3.96
CA ALA A 49 -6.77 -10.68 4.14
C ALA A 49 -7.16 -12.11 4.53
N SER A 50 -6.56 -13.11 3.90
CA SER A 50 -6.83 -14.52 4.19
C SER A 50 -6.42 -14.95 5.61
N GLU A 51 -5.49 -14.22 6.24
CA GLU A 51 -4.99 -14.48 7.59
C GLU A 51 -5.82 -13.80 8.70
N GLY A 52 -6.80 -12.98 8.32
CA GLY A 52 -7.64 -12.22 9.25
C GLY A 52 -6.91 -11.05 9.92
N TRP A 53 -7.60 -10.31 10.78
CA TRP A 53 -7.10 -9.10 11.46
C TRP A 53 -6.30 -9.43 12.73
N GLY A 54 -5.49 -8.46 13.17
CA GLY A 54 -4.64 -8.57 14.35
C GLY A 54 -3.27 -9.17 14.05
N GLN A 55 -2.83 -9.12 12.80
CA GLN A 55 -1.53 -9.64 12.38
C GLN A 55 -0.40 -8.66 12.73
N PRO A 56 0.80 -9.15 13.07
CA PRO A 56 1.96 -8.29 13.25
C PRO A 56 2.34 -7.60 11.93
N ALA A 57 3.09 -6.51 12.02
CA ALA A 57 3.65 -5.87 10.83
C ALA A 57 4.66 -6.82 10.17
N ARG A 58 4.59 -6.92 8.84
CA ARG A 58 5.48 -7.76 8.03
C ARG A 58 6.18 -6.95 6.98
N LEU A 59 7.40 -7.36 6.65
CA LEU A 59 8.23 -6.75 5.62
C LEU A 59 8.60 -7.79 4.58
N TYR A 60 8.66 -7.35 3.32
CA TYR A 60 8.94 -8.19 2.17
C TYR A 60 10.03 -7.53 1.32
N ALA A 61 11.00 -8.32 0.88
CA ALA A 61 11.87 -7.97 -0.24
C ALA A 61 11.13 -8.28 -1.54
N LEU A 62 11.10 -7.35 -2.49
CA LEU A 62 10.57 -7.57 -3.82
C LEU A 62 11.73 -7.91 -4.77
N VAL A 63 11.72 -9.13 -5.29
CA VAL A 63 12.78 -9.66 -6.16
C VAL A 63 12.21 -9.88 -7.56
N ASP A 64 13.00 -9.56 -8.58
CA ASP A 64 12.65 -9.90 -9.96
C ASP A 64 12.42 -11.42 -10.09
N THR A 65 11.25 -11.81 -10.58
CA THR A 65 10.83 -13.21 -10.60
C THR A 65 11.70 -14.04 -11.54
N ALA A 66 12.18 -13.46 -12.65
CA ALA A 66 13.10 -14.14 -13.56
C ALA A 66 14.48 -14.33 -12.92
N LEU A 67 14.98 -13.34 -12.18
CA LEU A 67 16.21 -13.47 -11.40
C LEU A 67 16.07 -14.56 -10.32
N LEU A 68 14.96 -14.57 -9.59
CA LEU A 68 14.67 -15.59 -8.58
C LEU A 68 14.65 -16.99 -9.20
N ALA A 69 13.97 -17.16 -10.33
CA ALA A 69 13.88 -18.44 -11.03
C ALA A 69 15.25 -18.94 -11.53
N ALA A 70 16.10 -18.03 -12.01
CA ALA A 70 17.46 -18.35 -12.44
C ALA A 70 18.38 -18.77 -11.28
N GLN A 71 18.25 -18.13 -10.12
CA GLN A 71 19.09 -18.41 -8.93
C GLN A 71 18.58 -19.60 -8.12
N ALA A 72 17.26 -19.85 -8.13
CA ALA A 72 16.60 -20.89 -7.34
C ALA A 72 15.64 -21.74 -8.21
N PRO A 73 16.14 -22.51 -9.19
CA PRO A 73 15.29 -23.24 -10.14
C PRO A 73 14.40 -24.30 -9.48
N GLY A 74 14.83 -24.87 -8.36
CA GLY A 74 14.00 -25.81 -7.59
C GLY A 74 12.79 -25.15 -6.92
N LEU A 75 12.94 -23.90 -6.48
CA LEU A 75 11.84 -23.10 -5.92
C LEU A 75 10.86 -22.70 -7.02
N ALA A 76 11.36 -22.21 -8.15
CA ALA A 76 10.54 -21.87 -9.30
C ALA A 76 9.70 -23.06 -9.80
N ALA A 77 10.30 -24.26 -9.87
CA ALA A 77 9.58 -25.48 -10.23
C ALA A 77 8.48 -25.84 -9.20
N ALA A 78 8.71 -25.59 -7.90
CA ALA A 78 7.72 -25.84 -6.86
C ALA A 78 6.57 -24.82 -6.89
N MET A 79 6.84 -23.58 -7.29
CA MET A 79 5.85 -22.52 -7.50
C MET A 79 5.10 -22.68 -8.83
N GLY A 80 5.61 -23.50 -9.76
CA GLY A 80 5.04 -23.66 -11.09
C GLY A 80 5.24 -22.43 -11.98
N LEU A 81 6.32 -21.67 -11.77
CA LEU A 81 6.65 -20.50 -12.57
C LEU A 81 7.19 -20.92 -13.93
N ASP A 82 6.49 -20.55 -15.00
CA ASP A 82 6.98 -20.64 -16.37
C ASP A 82 7.65 -19.31 -16.81
N GLU A 83 8.39 -19.32 -17.93
CA GLU A 83 9.16 -18.14 -18.40
C GLU A 83 8.29 -16.91 -18.67
N ASP A 84 7.05 -17.11 -19.15
CA ASP A 84 6.08 -16.04 -19.39
C ASP A 84 5.55 -15.42 -18.10
N ASP A 85 5.39 -16.20 -17.01
CA ASP A 85 4.92 -15.70 -15.70
C ASP A 85 6.00 -14.87 -14.98
N ALA A 86 7.27 -15.20 -15.23
CA ALA A 86 8.40 -14.56 -14.58
C ALA A 86 8.75 -13.20 -15.18
N ALA A 87 8.42 -12.97 -16.46
CA ALA A 87 8.82 -11.79 -17.19
C ALA A 87 8.05 -10.54 -16.72
N GLY A 88 8.75 -9.62 -16.05
CA GLY A 88 8.15 -8.36 -15.59
C GLY A 88 7.29 -8.50 -14.33
N SER A 89 7.50 -9.57 -13.55
CA SER A 89 6.81 -9.82 -12.28
C SER A 89 7.76 -9.69 -11.11
N LEU A 90 7.25 -9.25 -9.94
CA LEU A 90 8.00 -9.20 -8.69
C LEU A 90 7.49 -10.30 -7.75
N THR A 91 8.41 -11.07 -7.18
CA THR A 91 8.11 -12.05 -6.13
C THR A 91 8.39 -11.43 -4.76
N PRO A 92 7.37 -11.32 -3.88
CA PRO A 92 7.58 -10.93 -2.49
C PRO A 92 8.24 -12.07 -1.70
N VAL A 93 9.32 -11.75 -1.01
CA VAL A 93 10.02 -12.65 -0.08
C VAL A 93 9.89 -12.08 1.32
N GLU A 94 9.11 -12.73 2.17
CA GLU A 94 8.92 -12.31 3.57
C GLU A 94 10.25 -12.31 4.33
N GLN A 95 10.48 -11.26 5.13
CA GLN A 95 11.64 -11.13 5.99
C GLN A 95 11.36 -11.66 7.40
N ASP A 96 12.43 -11.85 8.18
CA ASP A 96 12.30 -12.18 9.60
C ASP A 96 11.44 -11.15 10.35
N GLU A 97 10.78 -11.61 11.41
CA GLU A 97 9.95 -10.76 12.25
C GLU A 97 10.77 -9.58 12.82
N LEU A 98 10.22 -8.37 12.71
CA LEU A 98 10.86 -7.16 13.20
C LEU A 98 11.00 -7.23 14.74
N PRO A 99 12.05 -6.63 15.34
CA PRO A 99 12.24 -6.68 16.78
C PRO A 99 11.04 -6.07 17.52
N GLY A 100 10.39 -6.85 18.37
CA GLY A 100 9.15 -6.43 19.05
C GLY A 100 9.33 -5.37 20.14
N ASP A 101 10.57 -5.00 20.47
CA ASP A 101 10.92 -3.98 21.46
C ASP A 101 11.08 -2.57 20.87
N VAL A 102 11.08 -2.43 19.53
CA VAL A 102 11.14 -1.15 18.82
C VAL A 102 9.87 -0.90 18.01
N SER A 103 9.64 0.35 17.59
CA SER A 103 8.57 0.64 16.64
C SER A 103 8.90 0.10 15.25
N PHE A 104 7.87 -0.17 14.47
CA PHE A 104 8.02 -0.55 13.06
C PHE A 104 8.87 0.48 12.29
N GLU A 105 8.61 1.77 12.52
CA GLU A 105 9.31 2.88 11.87
C GLU A 105 10.81 2.89 12.20
N SER A 106 11.17 2.64 13.46
CA SER A 106 12.56 2.54 13.88
C SER A 106 13.23 1.29 13.30
N ALA A 107 12.55 0.15 13.29
CA ALA A 107 13.09 -1.08 12.72
C ALA A 107 13.36 -0.95 11.21
N VAL A 108 12.42 -0.36 10.46
CA VAL A 108 12.57 -0.16 9.01
C VAL A 108 13.68 0.83 8.68
N ALA A 109 13.87 1.88 9.50
CA ALA A 109 14.92 2.88 9.28
C ALA A 109 16.35 2.31 9.32
N GLU A 110 16.55 1.14 9.94
CA GLU A 110 17.86 0.47 9.99
C GLU A 110 18.09 -0.53 8.84
N ILE A 111 17.13 -0.68 7.94
CA ILE A 111 17.19 -1.66 6.85
C ILE A 111 17.95 -1.10 5.66
N ALA A 112 18.90 -1.89 5.18
CA ALA A 112 19.59 -1.68 3.92
C ALA A 112 19.42 -2.90 3.03
N TRP A 113 18.95 -2.68 1.80
CA TRP A 113 18.69 -3.75 0.85
C TRP A 113 19.87 -4.01 -0.09
N PRO A 114 20.24 -5.29 -0.32
CA PRO A 114 21.29 -5.61 -1.28
C PRO A 114 20.84 -5.26 -2.72
N PRO A 115 21.79 -5.12 -3.67
CA PRO A 115 21.49 -4.64 -5.03
C PRO A 115 20.48 -5.48 -5.82
N GLN A 116 20.32 -6.75 -5.47
CA GLN A 116 19.40 -7.69 -6.13
C GLN A 116 17.93 -7.46 -5.74
N VAL A 117 17.68 -6.73 -4.65
CA VAL A 117 16.33 -6.39 -4.22
C VAL A 117 15.86 -5.17 -5.01
N ALA A 118 14.85 -5.39 -5.85
CA ALA A 118 14.29 -4.39 -6.75
C ALA A 118 13.36 -3.40 -6.02
N GLY A 119 12.78 -3.83 -4.90
CA GLY A 119 11.89 -3.03 -4.07
C GLY A 119 11.62 -3.69 -2.73
N CYS A 120 10.81 -3.05 -1.89
CA CYS A 120 10.34 -3.65 -0.66
C CYS A 120 8.86 -3.35 -0.48
N ALA A 121 8.18 -4.17 0.31
CA ALA A 121 6.80 -3.92 0.69
C ALA A 121 6.59 -4.20 2.18
N ALA A 122 5.60 -3.54 2.76
CA ALA A 122 5.20 -3.75 4.14
C ALA A 122 3.69 -3.96 4.24
N THR A 123 3.28 -4.83 5.15
CA THR A 123 1.88 -4.97 5.57
C THR A 123 1.75 -4.62 7.04
N LEU A 124 0.79 -3.77 7.39
CA LEU A 124 0.56 -3.33 8.75
C LEU A 124 -0.90 -2.98 8.98
N GLU A 125 -1.32 -3.08 10.24
CA GLU A 125 -2.64 -2.66 10.70
C GLU A 125 -2.49 -1.49 11.67
N ARG A 126 -3.26 -0.42 11.45
CA ARG A 126 -3.24 0.79 12.30
C ARG A 126 -4.64 1.19 12.71
N LEU A 127 -4.71 1.77 13.90
CA LEU A 127 -5.87 2.55 14.34
C LEU A 127 -5.74 3.96 13.79
N VAL A 128 -6.73 4.40 13.04
CA VAL A 128 -6.85 5.76 12.54
C VAL A 128 -8.09 6.43 13.14
N LEU A 129 -8.00 7.74 13.29
CA LEU A 129 -9.08 8.58 13.74
C LEU A 129 -9.51 9.51 12.58
N PRO A 130 -10.79 9.88 12.51
CA PRO A 130 -11.22 10.89 11.54
C PRO A 130 -10.55 12.24 11.86
N PRO A 131 -10.26 13.08 10.85
CA PRO A 131 -9.58 14.36 11.07
C PRO A 131 -10.38 15.34 11.95
N GLU A 132 -11.68 15.12 12.10
CA GLU A 132 -12.57 15.91 12.95
C GLU A 132 -12.15 15.89 14.43
N VAL A 133 -11.46 14.84 14.88
CA VAL A 133 -11.04 14.68 16.28
C VAL A 133 -9.60 15.12 16.53
N ASP A 134 -8.83 15.47 15.49
CA ASP A 134 -7.46 16.00 15.60
C ASP A 134 -7.27 17.08 16.68
N PRO A 135 -8.15 18.09 16.83
CA PRO A 135 -7.98 19.12 17.88
C PRO A 135 -8.14 18.58 19.32
N GLU A 136 -8.71 17.39 19.49
CA GLU A 136 -8.91 16.74 20.79
C GLU A 136 -7.78 15.77 21.14
N ILE A 137 -6.93 15.41 20.17
CA ILE A 137 -5.83 14.46 20.38
C ILE A 137 -4.79 15.08 21.33
N PRO A 138 -4.46 14.41 22.45
CA PRO A 138 -3.39 14.86 23.35
C PRO A 138 -2.03 15.00 22.65
N ALA A 139 -1.24 15.99 23.02
CA ALA A 139 0.11 16.18 22.47
C ALA A 139 1.12 15.13 23.00
N ASP A 140 0.86 14.55 24.17
CA ASP A 140 1.70 13.46 24.70
C ASP A 140 1.45 12.16 23.89
N PRO A 141 2.50 11.51 23.34
CA PRO A 141 2.34 10.33 22.49
C PRO A 141 1.66 9.15 23.18
N THR A 142 1.88 8.97 24.49
CA THR A 142 1.28 7.86 25.24
C THR A 142 -0.21 8.11 25.42
N ALA A 143 -0.59 9.34 25.81
CA ALA A 143 -1.97 9.75 25.94
C ALA A 143 -2.70 9.77 24.59
N ALA A 144 -2.03 10.16 23.50
CA ALA A 144 -2.58 10.11 22.14
C ALA A 144 -2.91 8.67 21.71
N ALA A 145 -2.00 7.73 21.97
CA ALA A 145 -2.22 6.32 21.66
C ALA A 145 -3.38 5.73 22.50
N GLU A 146 -3.49 6.09 23.78
CA GLU A 146 -4.62 5.67 24.62
C GLU A 146 -5.95 6.29 24.16
N PHE A 147 -5.95 7.57 23.79
CA PHE A 147 -7.10 8.27 23.22
C PHE A 147 -7.59 7.55 21.95
N ALA A 148 -6.69 7.27 20.99
CA ALA A 148 -7.05 6.58 19.75
C ALA A 148 -7.63 5.17 19.99
N ARG A 149 -7.06 4.41 20.94
CA ARG A 149 -7.56 3.06 21.29
C ARG A 149 -8.96 3.07 21.89
N SER A 150 -9.27 4.09 22.70
CA SER A 150 -10.56 4.19 23.41
C SER A 150 -11.63 4.96 22.61
N HIS A 151 -11.25 5.71 21.58
CA HIS A 151 -12.16 6.56 20.84
C HIS A 151 -13.26 5.77 20.11
N PRO A 152 -14.53 6.22 20.13
CA PRO A 152 -15.64 5.53 19.47
C PRO A 152 -15.58 5.59 17.94
N LEU A 153 -14.99 6.65 17.37
CA LEU A 153 -14.84 6.81 15.92
C LEU A 153 -13.56 6.18 15.35
N ARG A 154 -12.81 5.42 16.16
CA ARG A 154 -11.59 4.76 15.69
C ARG A 154 -11.92 3.78 14.56
N GLN A 155 -11.06 3.71 13.57
CA GLN A 155 -11.12 2.74 12.50
C GLN A 155 -9.83 1.92 12.48
N GLU A 156 -9.95 0.63 12.19
CA GLU A 156 -8.79 -0.22 11.92
C GLU A 156 -8.61 -0.29 10.41
N VAL A 157 -7.41 0.04 9.96
CA VAL A 157 -7.03 0.04 8.55
C VAL A 157 -5.83 -0.88 8.38
N ARG A 158 -5.95 -1.83 7.45
CA ARG A 158 -4.83 -2.59 6.93
C ARG A 158 -4.26 -1.85 5.74
N MET A 159 -2.95 -1.77 5.69
CA MET A 159 -2.22 -1.07 4.66
C MET A 159 -1.14 -2.00 4.15
N VAL A 160 -1.10 -2.18 2.83
CA VAL A 160 0.01 -2.81 2.12
C VAL A 160 0.65 -1.73 1.25
N VAL A 161 1.95 -1.50 1.45
CA VAL A 161 2.69 -0.47 0.73
C VAL A 161 3.92 -1.09 0.12
N GLY A 162 4.10 -0.91 -1.18
CA GLY A 162 5.30 -1.31 -1.91
C GLY A 162 5.99 -0.09 -2.50
N VAL A 163 7.33 -0.13 -2.51
CA VAL A 163 8.18 0.83 -3.22
C VAL A 163 9.28 0.09 -3.98
N THR A 164 9.76 0.68 -5.08
CA THR A 164 10.91 0.16 -5.83
C THR A 164 12.12 1.07 -5.70
N ARG A 165 13.31 0.50 -5.91
CA ARG A 165 14.57 1.25 -6.00
C ARG A 165 14.55 2.27 -7.15
N ALA A 166 13.71 2.05 -8.16
CA ALA A 166 13.50 2.99 -9.27
C ALA A 166 12.58 4.17 -8.90
N GLY A 167 12.02 4.20 -7.67
CA GLY A 167 11.19 5.27 -7.17
C GLY A 167 9.68 5.09 -7.40
N ALA A 168 9.23 3.94 -7.90
CA ALA A 168 7.80 3.65 -8.00
C ALA A 168 7.22 3.32 -6.62
N ALA A 169 5.96 3.65 -6.40
CA ALA A 169 5.23 3.34 -5.16
C ALA A 169 3.80 2.90 -5.48
N TYR A 170 3.28 1.97 -4.67
CA TYR A 170 1.87 1.58 -4.71
C TYR A 170 1.38 1.18 -3.33
N CYS A 171 0.17 1.60 -2.99
CA CYS A 171 -0.49 1.36 -1.73
C CYS A 171 -1.84 0.66 -1.98
N ALA A 172 -2.18 -0.28 -1.13
CA ALA A 172 -3.51 -0.87 -1.04
C ALA A 172 -4.01 -0.76 0.42
N LEU A 173 -5.18 -0.17 0.61
CA LEU A 173 -5.78 0.04 1.93
C LEU A 173 -7.11 -0.72 2.03
N ARG A 174 -7.34 -1.38 3.16
CA ARG A 174 -8.62 -1.99 3.51
C ARG A 174 -9.06 -1.53 4.89
N MET A 175 -10.33 -1.16 5.02
CA MET A 175 -10.93 -0.82 6.31
C MET A 175 -11.59 -2.05 6.93
N ARG A 176 -11.42 -2.26 8.24
CA ARG A 176 -12.07 -3.37 8.95
C ARG A 176 -13.60 -3.30 8.92
N SER A 177 -14.16 -2.10 8.83
CA SER A 177 -15.61 -1.89 8.67
C SER A 177 -16.15 -2.26 7.29
N HIS A 178 -15.27 -2.42 6.29
CA HIS A 178 -15.57 -2.78 4.91
C HIS A 178 -14.59 -3.88 4.48
N ASP A 179 -14.65 -5.02 5.17
CA ASP A 179 -13.72 -6.14 4.98
C ASP A 179 -14.21 -7.11 3.90
N ASP A 180 -14.13 -6.65 2.66
CA ASP A 180 -14.47 -7.43 1.47
C ASP A 180 -13.52 -7.08 0.31
N GLU A 181 -13.35 -8.02 -0.63
CA GLU A 181 -12.38 -7.91 -1.73
C GLU A 181 -12.60 -6.70 -2.65
N HIS A 182 -13.82 -6.18 -2.70
CA HIS A 182 -14.18 -5.02 -3.51
C HIS A 182 -13.98 -3.69 -2.79
N SER A 183 -13.68 -3.71 -1.49
CA SER A 183 -13.50 -2.53 -0.65
C SER A 183 -12.03 -2.16 -0.44
N VAL A 184 -11.14 -2.64 -1.32
CA VAL A 184 -9.72 -2.29 -1.34
C VAL A 184 -9.51 -1.00 -2.14
N VAL A 185 -8.89 -0.01 -1.50
CA VAL A 185 -8.55 1.28 -2.13
C VAL A 185 -7.07 1.24 -2.52
N GLY A 186 -6.80 1.31 -3.83
CA GLY A 186 -5.45 1.32 -4.39
C GLY A 186 -5.00 2.71 -4.86
N GLY A 187 -3.72 3.03 -4.75
CA GLY A 187 -3.15 4.29 -5.23
C GLY A 187 -1.68 4.48 -4.89
N THR A 188 -0.99 5.41 -5.53
CA THR A 188 0.47 5.58 -5.40
C THR A 188 0.89 6.37 -4.15
N ASP A 189 0.01 7.25 -3.62
CA ASP A 189 0.33 8.21 -2.55
C ASP A 189 -0.70 8.21 -1.40
N LEU A 190 -1.31 7.06 -1.10
CA LEU A 190 -2.36 6.98 -0.07
C LEU A 190 -1.80 7.13 1.36
N VAL A 191 -0.53 6.79 1.57
CA VAL A 191 0.15 6.82 2.87
C VAL A 191 1.58 7.37 2.71
N PRO A 192 1.72 8.68 2.39
CA PRO A 192 2.99 9.27 1.96
C PRO A 192 4.13 9.08 2.98
N GLY A 193 3.83 9.13 4.28
CA GLY A 193 4.83 8.93 5.32
C GLY A 193 5.44 7.53 5.32
N LEU A 194 4.65 6.49 5.02
CA LEU A 194 5.13 5.12 4.94
C LEU A 194 5.85 4.85 3.62
N VAL A 195 5.34 5.40 2.50
CA VAL A 195 6.03 5.36 1.20
C VAL A 195 7.44 5.95 1.37
N GLN A 196 7.54 7.15 1.93
CA GLN A 196 8.83 7.82 2.14
C GLN A 196 9.77 7.00 3.03
N LEU A 197 9.27 6.46 4.15
CA LEU A 197 10.06 5.61 5.06
C LEU A 197 10.61 4.36 4.35
N LEU A 198 9.80 3.68 3.53
CA LEU A 198 10.28 2.52 2.80
C LEU A 198 11.29 2.93 1.72
N SER A 199 11.06 4.05 1.03
CA SER A 199 11.99 4.56 0.03
C SER A 199 13.38 4.85 0.63
N THR A 200 13.46 5.36 1.86
CA THR A 200 14.75 5.65 2.50
C THR A 200 15.61 4.41 2.75
N THR A 201 15.02 3.20 2.76
CA THR A 201 15.78 1.94 2.89
C THR A 201 16.64 1.61 1.65
N PHE A 202 16.47 2.38 0.58
CA PHE A 202 17.25 2.29 -0.65
C PHE A 202 18.26 3.43 -0.84
N ASP A 203 18.27 4.43 0.06
CA ASP A 203 19.23 5.53 0.00
C ASP A 203 20.62 5.04 0.44
N ASP A 204 21.59 5.05 -0.47
CA ASP A 204 22.96 4.55 -0.25
C ASP A 204 23.86 5.53 0.54
N SER A 205 23.26 6.43 1.33
CA SER A 205 23.97 7.61 1.89
C SER A 205 24.60 7.41 3.27
N THR A 206 24.64 6.20 3.81
CA THR A 206 25.17 5.93 5.16
C THR A 206 26.54 5.24 5.21
N PHE A 207 27.31 5.19 4.12
CA PHE A 207 28.63 4.54 4.11
C PHE A 207 29.77 5.37 3.46
N ASP A 208 29.78 6.69 3.61
CA ASP A 208 30.90 7.54 3.14
C ASP A 208 31.38 8.54 4.23
N ASP A 209 31.62 8.06 5.46
CA ASP A 209 32.18 8.90 6.54
C ASP A 209 33.04 8.09 7.53
N GLU A 210 33.92 7.19 7.07
CA GLU A 210 34.96 6.60 7.93
C GLU A 210 36.18 6.05 7.16
N GLU A 211 36.81 6.85 6.28
CA GLU A 211 38.19 6.58 5.83
C GLU A 211 38.98 7.87 5.62
N GLN A 212 39.23 8.63 6.69
CA GLN A 212 40.33 9.61 6.74
C GLN A 212 40.91 9.71 8.15
N ASP A 213 41.86 8.83 8.49
CA ASP A 213 43.13 9.26 9.10
C ASP A 213 44.13 8.07 9.08
N THR A 214 45.13 8.16 8.20
CA THR A 214 46.41 7.44 8.32
C THR A 214 47.53 8.44 8.07
#